data_AF-A0A2V1MZR1-F1
#
_entry.id   AF-A0A2V1MZR1-F1
#
_cell.length_a   1.000
_cell.length_b   1.000
_cell.length_c   1.000
_cell.angle_alpha   90.00
_cell.angle_beta   90.00
_cell.angle_gamma   90.00
#
_symmetry.space_group_name_H-M   'P 1'
#
loop_
_entity.id
_entity.type
_entity.pdbx_description
1 polymer ?
#
loop_
_entity_poly.entity_id
_entity_poly.type
_entity_poly.pdbx_seq_one_letter_code
_entity_poly.pdbx_strand_id
1 'polypeptide(L)'
;MDRLSVVRQLCGHNWIFLKNGHSLIKMGDGGILALKFLESGRLASESEMSFLPDTQTWDFNSDQQLIELMNRSGKVALTLRLPIQEGRQVIMRDVNSNDQYSYFSNVDAILNLPLAPDPLVMENPSLGRQPVPVVLQLGQKESSPLKHSVRKLNVRMETLSIDLTLRQGWDSLYDYLTQHPEMDLIAAMTPEYQVLNAPFDSLVPDLLYLDDELEFMTLPNGRGEVMRLSGQMMIGTRSLLIEWVSAILMQTDSERLTPHTINWVAYTDFADRLVHGRQVTQKPSINSPQSWIQSPDIRRKRH
;
A
#
# COMPACT_ATOMS: atom_id res chain seq x y z
N MET A 1 30.06 -11.78 20.72
CA MET A 1 29.72 -10.81 19.65
C MET A 1 30.29 -9.45 20.06
N ASP A 2 30.80 -8.67 19.11
CA ASP A 2 31.31 -7.31 19.37
C ASP A 2 30.20 -6.26 19.20
N ARG A 3 30.40 -5.08 19.79
CA ARG A 3 29.40 -3.98 19.77
C ARG A 3 29.00 -3.59 18.35
N LEU A 4 29.94 -3.60 17.41
CA LEU A 4 29.67 -3.26 16.00
C LEU A 4 28.74 -4.28 15.33
N SER A 5 28.91 -5.58 15.59
CA SER A 5 27.99 -6.59 15.05
C SER A 5 26.59 -6.45 15.64
N VAL A 6 26.48 -6.12 16.93
CA VAL A 6 25.17 -5.87 17.58
C VAL A 6 24.51 -4.63 17.00
N VAL A 7 25.25 -3.52 16.83
CA VAL A 7 24.74 -2.30 16.18
C VAL A 7 24.14 -2.62 14.81
N ARG A 8 24.83 -3.43 13.98
CA ARG A 8 24.32 -3.84 12.66
C ARG A 8 23.06 -4.71 12.70
N GLN A 9 22.83 -5.45 13.79
CA GLN A 9 21.62 -6.27 13.96
C GLN A 9 20.44 -5.48 14.51
N LEU A 10 20.71 -4.38 15.22
CA LEU A 10 19.67 -3.60 15.91
C LEU A 10 19.24 -2.37 15.10
N CYS A 11 20.21 -1.65 14.54
CA CYS A 11 19.99 -0.36 13.88
C CYS A 11 19.39 -0.57 12.48
N GLY A 12 18.54 0.36 12.07
CA GLY A 12 17.77 0.29 10.82
C GLY A 12 16.39 -0.34 11.00
N HIS A 13 16.19 -1.21 11.99
CA HIS A 13 14.93 -1.95 12.14
C HIS A 13 13.91 -1.24 13.03
N ASN A 14 12.63 -1.42 12.71
CA ASN A 14 11.51 -1.04 13.57
C ASN A 14 11.10 -2.19 14.50
N TRP A 15 11.51 -2.12 15.76
CA TRP A 15 11.25 -3.17 16.74
C TRP A 15 9.90 -3.00 17.42
N ILE A 16 8.95 -3.88 17.09
CA ILE A 16 7.60 -3.90 17.65
C ILE A 16 7.61 -4.58 19.02
N PHE A 17 7.12 -3.90 20.03
CA PHE A 17 6.96 -4.46 21.36
C PHE A 17 5.71 -5.34 21.48
N LEU A 18 5.90 -6.51 22.09
CA LEU A 18 4.88 -7.50 22.36
C LEU A 18 4.91 -7.84 23.85
N LYS A 19 3.82 -7.56 24.56
CA LYS A 19 3.70 -7.90 25.99
C LYS A 19 3.21 -9.33 26.13
N ASN A 20 3.97 -10.19 26.79
CA ASN A 20 3.70 -11.63 26.85
C ASN A 20 3.41 -12.25 25.47
N GLY A 21 4.08 -11.81 24.40
CA GLY A 21 3.89 -12.30 23.03
C GLY A 21 2.66 -11.73 22.29
N HIS A 22 1.88 -10.84 22.90
CA HIS A 22 0.75 -10.18 22.26
C HIS A 22 1.09 -8.73 21.89
N SER A 23 0.76 -8.33 20.66
CA SER A 23 0.82 -6.93 20.25
C SER A 23 -0.21 -6.12 21.04
N LEU A 24 0.24 -5.14 21.80
CA LEU A 24 -0.64 -4.17 22.44
C LEU A 24 -1.00 -3.10 21.41
N ILE A 25 -2.23 -3.18 20.90
CA ILE A 25 -2.85 -2.12 20.11
C ILE A 25 -3.84 -1.42 21.03
N LYS A 26 -3.65 -0.13 21.28
CA LYS A 26 -4.66 0.68 21.97
C LYS A 26 -5.57 1.30 20.92
N MET A 27 -6.85 0.97 20.92
CA MET A 27 -7.84 1.62 20.06
C MET A 27 -8.01 3.09 20.54
N GLY A 28 -7.48 4.06 19.78
CA GLY A 28 -7.42 5.49 20.13
C GLY A 28 -6.07 6.12 19.74
N ASP A 29 -5.65 7.22 20.38
CA ASP A 29 -4.34 7.90 20.19
C ASP A 29 -3.12 7.07 20.66
N GLY A 30 -3.09 5.77 20.40
CA GLY A 30 -2.01 4.87 20.81
C GLY A 30 -1.64 3.92 19.69
N GLY A 31 -0.59 4.28 18.95
CA GLY A 31 0.01 3.44 17.91
C GLY A 31 0.61 2.14 18.45
N ILE A 32 1.08 1.30 17.52
CA ILE A 32 1.91 0.14 17.85
C ILE A 32 3.22 0.65 18.43
N LEU A 33 3.65 0.09 19.58
CA LEU A 33 4.92 0.46 20.16
C LEU A 33 6.06 -0.06 19.27
N ALA A 34 6.67 0.83 18.50
CA ALA A 34 7.87 0.59 17.72
C ALA A 34 9.05 1.37 18.32
N LEU A 35 10.16 0.67 18.56
CA LEU A 35 11.44 1.27 18.99
C LEU A 35 12.46 1.18 17.87
N LYS A 36 13.19 2.26 17.66
CA LYS A 36 14.36 2.36 16.78
C LYS A 36 15.62 2.48 17.63
N PHE A 37 16.57 1.57 17.42
CA PHE A 37 17.90 1.65 18.00
C PHE A 37 18.78 2.49 17.08
N LEU A 38 19.30 3.61 17.59
CA LEU A 38 20.20 4.48 16.83
C LEU A 38 21.65 4.12 17.14
N GLU A 39 22.53 4.25 16.14
CA GLU A 39 23.98 4.01 16.30
C GLU A 39 24.62 4.88 17.39
N SER A 40 24.01 6.05 17.67
CA SER A 40 24.42 6.95 18.74
C SER A 40 24.17 6.40 20.15
N GLY A 41 23.58 5.20 20.29
CA GLY A 41 23.15 4.65 21.58
C GLY A 41 21.84 5.24 22.10
N ARG A 42 21.11 6.01 21.28
CA ARG A 42 19.80 6.56 21.64
C ARG A 42 18.68 5.63 21.15
N LEU A 43 17.57 5.64 21.88
CA LEU A 43 16.32 5.03 21.47
C LEU A 43 15.41 6.12 20.89
N ALA A 44 14.77 5.82 19.78
CA ALA A 44 13.73 6.66 19.19
C ALA A 44 12.42 5.86 19.08
N SER A 45 11.29 6.56 19.14
CA SER A 45 9.97 5.99 18.90
C SER A 45 9.14 6.99 18.10
N GLU A 46 8.28 6.49 17.22
CA GLU A 46 7.41 7.32 16.37
C GLU A 46 6.12 7.74 17.09
N SER A 47 5.86 7.22 18.29
CA SER A 47 4.67 7.52 19.08
C SER A 47 5.03 8.12 20.44
N GLU A 48 4.38 9.22 20.81
CA GLU A 48 4.40 9.69 22.19
C GLU A 48 3.57 8.72 23.05
N MET A 49 4.18 8.08 24.03
CA MET A 49 3.53 7.04 24.84
C MET A 49 3.72 7.27 26.34
N SER A 50 2.63 7.08 27.10
CA SER A 50 2.59 7.17 28.55
C SER A 50 2.92 5.86 29.28
N PHE A 51 3.18 4.77 28.55
CA PHE A 51 3.28 3.40 29.11
C PHE A 51 4.62 2.70 28.87
N LEU A 52 5.59 3.36 28.24
CA LEU A 52 6.96 2.83 28.13
C LEU A 52 7.69 2.96 29.47
N PRO A 53 8.53 1.99 29.88
CA PRO A 53 9.56 2.25 30.88
C PRO A 53 10.42 3.41 30.36
N ASP A 54 10.70 4.42 31.21
CA ASP A 54 11.53 5.58 30.88
C ASP A 54 12.90 5.08 30.38
N THR A 55 13.04 4.87 29.08
CA THR A 55 14.21 4.29 28.43
C THR A 55 14.54 5.19 27.26
N GLN A 56 15.74 5.75 27.28
CA GLN A 56 16.17 6.76 26.30
C GLN A 56 17.42 6.35 25.55
N THR A 57 18.22 5.48 26.15
CA THR A 57 19.49 5.05 25.60
C THR A 57 19.62 3.56 25.73
N TRP A 58 20.51 2.99 24.92
CA TRP A 58 20.84 1.59 24.95
C TRP A 58 22.36 1.43 24.85
N ASP A 59 22.88 0.35 25.42
CA ASP A 59 24.25 -0.09 25.19
C ASP A 59 24.33 -1.61 25.16
N PHE A 60 25.45 -2.13 24.69
CA PHE A 60 25.72 -3.55 24.63
C PHE A 60 26.74 -3.95 25.70
N ASN A 61 26.28 -4.77 26.65
CA ASN A 61 27.15 -5.38 27.65
C ASN A 61 27.88 -6.57 27.02
N SER A 62 29.15 -6.37 26.67
CA SER A 62 29.98 -7.39 26.02
C SER A 62 30.25 -8.59 26.90
N ASP A 63 30.32 -8.42 28.21
CA ASP A 63 30.67 -9.51 29.14
C ASP A 63 29.50 -10.47 29.31
N GLN A 64 28.28 -9.93 29.39
CA GLN A 64 27.06 -10.71 29.55
C GLN A 64 26.40 -11.09 28.23
N GLN A 65 26.82 -10.50 27.10
CA GLN A 65 26.17 -10.63 25.79
C GLN A 65 24.69 -10.22 25.84
N LEU A 66 24.41 -9.09 26.50
CA LEU A 66 23.06 -8.55 26.70
C LEU A 66 22.98 -7.10 26.20
N ILE A 67 21.78 -6.71 25.79
CA ILE A 67 21.46 -5.34 25.39
C ILE A 67 20.77 -4.68 26.58
N GLU A 68 21.32 -3.57 27.07
CA GLU A 68 20.80 -2.86 28.23
C GLU A 68 20.15 -1.56 27.80
N LEU A 69 18.89 -1.35 28.17
CA LEU A 69 18.18 -0.10 27.93
C LEU A 69 18.18 0.71 29.22
N MET A 70 18.61 1.95 29.13
CA MET A 70 18.84 2.84 30.26
C MET A 70 17.86 4.01 30.25
N ASN A 71 17.48 4.45 31.45
CA ASN A 71 16.62 5.61 31.66
C ASN A 71 17.37 6.94 31.55
N ARG A 72 16.66 8.06 31.78
CA ARG A 72 17.27 9.41 31.78
C ARG A 72 18.42 9.58 32.77
N SER A 73 18.43 8.82 33.86
CA SER A 73 19.49 8.86 34.86
C SER A 73 20.63 7.87 34.59
N GLY A 74 20.62 7.17 33.45
CA GLY A 74 21.66 6.21 33.07
C GLY A 74 21.59 4.88 33.80
N LYS A 75 20.48 4.59 34.51
CA LYS A 75 20.26 3.31 35.17
C LYS A 75 19.62 2.32 34.20
N VAL A 76 20.11 1.09 34.19
CA VAL A 76 19.51 -0.02 33.43
C VAL A 76 18.07 -0.26 33.91
N ALA A 77 17.12 -0.09 33.00
CA ALA A 77 15.70 -0.27 33.23
C ALA A 77 15.18 -1.57 32.60
N LEU A 78 15.78 -2.03 31.50
CA LEU A 78 15.43 -3.26 30.81
C LEU A 78 16.69 -3.94 30.27
N THR A 79 16.68 -5.27 30.23
CA THR A 79 17.79 -6.06 29.69
C THR A 79 17.25 -7.07 28.69
N LEU A 80 17.71 -6.99 27.45
CA LEU A 80 17.28 -7.84 26.35
C LEU A 80 18.39 -8.83 25.97
N ARG A 81 17.96 -10.02 25.55
CA ARG A 81 18.83 -10.98 24.88
C ARG A 81 19.14 -10.53 23.45
N LEU A 82 20.23 -11.05 22.91
CA LEU A 82 20.58 -10.84 21.51
C LEU A 82 19.44 -11.26 20.56
N PRO A 83 19.30 -10.58 19.40
CA PRO A 83 18.36 -10.96 18.35
C PRO A 83 18.53 -12.41 17.91
N ILE A 84 17.41 -13.13 17.79
CA ILE A 84 17.36 -14.49 17.24
C ILE A 84 16.31 -14.53 16.11
N GLN A 85 16.67 -15.14 14.99
CA GLN A 85 15.73 -15.42 13.91
C GLN A 85 14.82 -16.60 14.32
N GLU A 86 13.52 -16.35 14.42
CA GLU A 86 12.48 -17.37 14.61
C GLU A 86 11.51 -17.33 13.41
N GLY A 87 11.69 -18.24 12.47
CA GLY A 87 10.89 -18.27 11.23
C GLY A 87 11.13 -17.01 10.38
N ARG A 88 10.09 -16.19 10.18
CA ARG A 88 10.16 -14.94 9.41
C ARG A 88 10.45 -13.69 10.27
N GLN A 89 10.44 -13.85 11.60
CA GLN A 89 10.67 -12.76 12.54
C GLN A 89 12.07 -12.83 13.13
N VAL A 90 12.59 -11.65 13.47
CA VAL A 90 13.72 -11.52 14.39
C VAL A 90 13.16 -11.07 15.72
N ILE A 91 13.53 -11.75 16.80
CA ILE A 91 12.96 -11.55 18.13
C ILE A 91 14.09 -11.29 19.14
N MET A 92 13.90 -10.29 20.00
CA MET A 92 14.64 -10.09 21.24
C MET A 92 13.69 -10.30 22.42
N ARG A 93 14.14 -11.04 23.43
CA ARG A 93 13.33 -11.32 24.64
C ARG A 93 13.95 -10.59 25.82
N ASP A 94 13.10 -10.04 26.67
CA ASP A 94 13.52 -9.58 28.00
C ASP A 94 14.05 -10.77 28.81
N VAL A 95 15.10 -10.52 29.59
CA VAL A 95 15.68 -11.51 30.49
C VAL A 95 14.78 -11.74 31.71
N ASN A 96 14.04 -10.72 32.15
CA ASN A 96 13.28 -10.72 33.40
C ASN A 96 11.77 -10.94 33.20
N SER A 97 11.28 -10.97 31.96
CA SER A 97 9.87 -11.13 31.63
C SER A 97 9.67 -11.93 30.33
N ASN A 98 8.41 -12.25 30.01
CA ASN A 98 8.05 -12.85 28.72
C ASN A 98 7.76 -11.79 27.64
N ASP A 99 8.14 -10.54 27.90
CA ASP A 99 8.00 -9.47 26.91
C ASP A 99 9.07 -9.62 25.84
N GLN A 100 8.70 -9.28 24.61
CA GLN A 100 9.59 -9.44 23.46
C GLN A 100 9.46 -8.26 22.50
N TYR A 101 10.53 -8.00 21.79
CA TYR A 101 10.60 -7.06 20.69
C TYR A 101 10.81 -7.86 19.41
N SER A 102 10.01 -7.61 18.38
CA SER A 102 10.19 -8.30 17.11
C SER A 102 10.02 -7.39 15.91
N TYR A 103 10.68 -7.76 14.83
CA TYR A 103 10.41 -7.22 13.51
C TYR A 103 10.33 -8.35 12.50
N PHE A 104 9.65 -8.09 11.38
CA PHE A 104 9.57 -9.03 10.27
C PHE A 104 10.68 -8.73 9.26
N SER A 105 11.65 -9.64 9.15
CA SER A 105 12.84 -9.47 8.30
C SER A 105 12.52 -9.12 6.84
N ASN A 106 11.43 -9.67 6.29
CA ASN A 106 10.98 -9.39 4.92
C ASN A 106 10.26 -8.04 4.78
N VAL A 107 9.53 -7.59 5.80
CA VAL A 107 8.84 -6.28 5.80
C VAL A 107 9.87 -5.17 5.99
N ASP A 108 10.80 -5.39 6.91
CA ASP A 108 11.82 -4.42 7.26
C ASP A 108 12.89 -4.29 6.17
N ALA A 109 13.24 -5.39 5.47
CA ALA A 109 14.08 -5.34 4.28
C ALA A 109 13.46 -4.49 3.16
N ILE A 110 12.13 -4.42 3.04
CA ILE A 110 11.43 -3.58 2.06
C ILE A 110 11.43 -2.11 2.52
N LEU A 111 11.21 -1.85 3.81
CA LEU A 111 11.23 -0.50 4.39
C LEU A 111 12.63 0.14 4.43
N ASN A 112 13.68 -0.69 4.52
CA ASN A 112 15.09 -0.28 4.53
C ASN A 112 15.78 -0.43 3.17
N LEU A 113 15.06 -0.75 2.10
CA LEU A 113 15.60 -0.49 0.78
C LEU A 113 15.93 1.01 0.73
N PRO A 114 17.15 1.41 0.35
CA PRO A 114 17.36 2.80 -0.03
C PRO A 114 16.29 3.07 -1.08
N LEU A 115 15.36 3.98 -0.76
CA LEU A 115 14.46 4.55 -1.74
C LEU A 115 15.30 4.74 -2.99
N ALA A 116 14.89 4.10 -4.09
CA ALA A 116 15.60 4.24 -5.35
C ALA A 116 15.95 5.73 -5.47
N PRO A 117 17.24 6.09 -5.70
CA PRO A 117 17.63 7.48 -5.71
C PRO A 117 16.62 8.22 -6.57
N ASP A 118 16.08 9.34 -6.05
CA ASP A 118 15.11 10.16 -6.77
C ASP A 118 15.53 10.16 -8.24
N PRO A 119 14.66 9.67 -9.15
CA PRO A 119 15.05 9.32 -10.50
C PRO A 119 15.86 10.48 -11.04
N LEU A 120 17.17 10.26 -11.28
CA LEU A 120 18.17 11.30 -11.54
C LEU A 120 17.47 12.49 -12.16
N VAL A 121 17.15 13.48 -11.32
CA VAL A 121 16.57 14.72 -11.80
C VAL A 121 17.73 15.31 -12.57
N MET A 122 17.75 15.04 -13.88
CA MET A 122 18.48 15.88 -14.80
C MET A 122 17.85 17.24 -14.56
N GLU A 123 18.53 18.07 -13.77
CA GLU A 123 18.30 19.49 -13.67
C GLU A 123 18.58 20.07 -15.07
N ASN A 124 17.64 19.85 -15.97
CA ASN A 124 17.39 20.65 -17.14
C ASN A 124 16.09 21.40 -16.80
N PRO A 125 16.17 22.61 -16.23
CA PRO A 125 15.01 23.44 -15.94
C PRO A 125 14.22 23.86 -17.21
N SER A 126 14.63 23.39 -18.38
CA SER A 126 14.10 23.71 -19.71
C SER A 126 13.28 22.59 -20.37
N LEU A 127 13.05 21.46 -19.70
CA LEU A 127 12.09 20.43 -20.15
C LEU A 127 11.17 20.05 -19.00
N GLY A 128 10.24 20.95 -18.66
CA GLY A 128 9.07 20.58 -17.89
C GLY A 128 8.28 19.54 -18.68
N ARG A 129 8.49 18.25 -18.39
CA ARG A 129 7.55 17.20 -18.77
C ARG A 129 6.28 17.48 -17.99
N GLN A 130 5.31 18.11 -18.66
CA GLN A 130 3.98 18.21 -18.09
C GLN A 130 3.45 16.78 -17.91
N PRO A 131 3.01 16.39 -16.70
CA PRO A 131 2.37 15.09 -16.50
C PRO A 131 1.26 14.92 -17.53
N VAL A 132 1.33 13.85 -18.32
CA VAL A 132 0.33 13.62 -19.36
C VAL A 132 -0.75 12.70 -18.78
N PRO A 133 -1.93 13.20 -18.44
CA PRO A 133 -3.04 12.36 -18.04
C PRO A 133 -3.50 11.51 -19.23
N VAL A 134 -3.67 10.20 -19.00
CA VAL A 134 -4.08 9.25 -20.04
C VAL A 134 -5.27 8.43 -19.57
N VAL A 135 -6.26 8.28 -20.44
CA VAL A 135 -7.32 7.29 -20.28
C VAL A 135 -6.97 6.04 -21.07
N LEU A 136 -6.87 4.89 -20.39
CA LEU A 136 -6.65 3.60 -21.01
C LEU A 136 -7.98 2.87 -21.14
N GLN A 137 -8.42 2.63 -22.39
CA GLN A 137 -9.57 1.76 -22.63
C GLN A 137 -9.13 0.30 -22.57
N LEU A 138 -9.76 -0.45 -21.67
CA LEU A 138 -9.50 -1.86 -21.43
C LEU A 138 -10.47 -2.72 -22.25
N GLY A 139 -10.03 -3.14 -23.44
CA GLY A 139 -10.81 -3.96 -24.37
C GLY A 139 -11.08 -3.26 -25.70
N GLN A 140 -11.40 -4.06 -26.72
CA GLN A 140 -11.67 -3.56 -28.06
C GLN A 140 -13.14 -3.25 -28.28
N LYS A 141 -13.45 -1.96 -28.40
CA LYS A 141 -14.74 -1.48 -28.88
C LYS A 141 -14.54 -0.20 -29.68
N GLU A 142 -14.70 -0.31 -31.00
CA GLU A 142 -14.54 0.77 -31.98
C GLU A 142 -15.39 2.01 -31.63
N SER A 143 -16.64 1.76 -31.23
CA SER A 143 -17.61 2.76 -30.78
C SER A 143 -18.03 2.47 -29.34
N SER A 144 -17.51 3.27 -28.40
CA SER A 144 -17.76 3.13 -26.97
C SER A 144 -18.20 4.46 -26.33
N PRO A 145 -19.08 4.43 -25.31
CA PRO A 145 -19.39 5.61 -24.49
C PRO A 145 -18.14 6.30 -23.94
N LEU A 146 -17.14 5.50 -23.55
CA LEU A 146 -15.86 5.99 -23.07
C LEU A 146 -15.14 6.84 -24.12
N LYS A 147 -14.93 6.28 -25.32
CA LYS A 147 -14.22 6.96 -26.41
C LYS A 147 -14.94 8.24 -26.84
N HIS A 148 -16.27 8.25 -26.80
CA HIS A 148 -17.04 9.45 -27.11
C HIS A 148 -16.85 10.55 -26.04
N SER A 149 -16.96 10.20 -24.76
CA SER A 149 -16.79 11.15 -23.66
C SER A 149 -15.37 11.69 -23.53
N VAL A 150 -14.35 10.83 -23.67
CA VAL A 150 -12.94 11.23 -23.60
C VAL A 150 -12.56 12.18 -24.76
N ARG A 151 -13.05 11.91 -25.98
CA ARG A 151 -12.88 12.81 -27.12
C ARG A 151 -13.48 14.19 -26.88
N LYS A 152 -14.67 14.25 -26.26
CA LYS A 152 -15.35 15.52 -25.93
C LYS A 152 -14.54 16.34 -24.92
N LEU A 153 -13.84 15.68 -24.00
CA LEU A 153 -13.02 16.30 -22.97
C LEU A 153 -11.59 16.63 -23.44
N ASN A 154 -11.23 16.27 -24.68
CA ASN A 154 -9.89 16.47 -25.24
C ASN A 154 -8.76 15.85 -24.39
N VAL A 155 -9.02 14.68 -23.81
CA VAL A 155 -8.06 13.93 -22.99
C VAL A 155 -7.36 12.87 -23.85
N ARG A 156 -6.06 12.65 -23.61
CA ARG A 156 -5.30 11.60 -24.30
C ARG A 156 -5.89 10.23 -23.97
N MET A 157 -6.08 9.42 -25.01
CA MET A 157 -6.66 8.09 -24.88
C MET A 157 -5.82 7.06 -25.61
N GLU A 158 -5.60 5.93 -24.97
CA GLU A 158 -5.02 4.74 -25.60
C GLU A 158 -5.94 3.54 -25.39
N THR A 159 -5.79 2.52 -26.22
CA THR A 159 -6.64 1.31 -26.17
C THR A 159 -5.76 0.09 -26.03
N LEU A 160 -6.05 -0.70 -25.00
CA LEU A 160 -5.39 -1.96 -24.70
C LEU A 160 -6.35 -3.10 -24.97
N SER A 161 -5.93 -4.06 -25.80
CA SER A 161 -6.71 -5.25 -26.09
C SER A 161 -6.51 -6.31 -25.00
N ILE A 162 -6.95 -6.01 -23.78
CA ILE A 162 -6.75 -6.86 -22.60
C ILE A 162 -8.09 -7.21 -21.92
N ASP A 163 -8.11 -8.34 -21.23
CA ASP A 163 -9.24 -8.81 -20.43
C ASP A 163 -8.81 -8.99 -18.96
N LEU A 164 -9.27 -8.10 -18.09
CA LEU A 164 -8.94 -8.13 -16.66
C LEU A 164 -9.70 -9.20 -15.86
N THR A 165 -10.50 -10.05 -16.50
CA THR A 165 -10.97 -11.30 -15.87
C THR A 165 -9.88 -12.38 -15.86
N LEU A 166 -8.87 -12.24 -16.71
CA LEU A 166 -7.77 -13.18 -16.89
C LEU A 166 -6.46 -12.61 -16.36
N ARG A 167 -5.64 -13.46 -15.73
CA ARG A 167 -4.30 -13.10 -15.23
C ARG A 167 -3.42 -12.48 -16.32
N GLN A 168 -3.45 -13.05 -17.52
CA GLN A 168 -2.72 -12.52 -18.69
C GLN A 168 -3.07 -11.06 -19.00
N GLY A 169 -4.32 -10.63 -18.78
CA GLY A 169 -4.72 -9.24 -18.95
C GLY A 169 -4.04 -8.31 -17.95
N TRP A 170 -3.89 -8.77 -16.71
CA TRP A 170 -3.16 -8.03 -15.67
C TRP A 170 -1.65 -8.01 -15.92
N ASP A 171 -1.05 -9.12 -16.35
CA ASP A 171 0.36 -9.16 -16.78
C ASP A 171 0.59 -8.15 -17.93
N SER A 172 -0.31 -8.13 -18.92
CA SER A 172 -0.22 -7.20 -20.05
C SER A 172 -0.38 -5.73 -19.64
N LEU A 173 -1.24 -5.46 -18.64
CA LEU A 173 -1.39 -4.11 -18.09
C LEU A 173 -0.12 -3.68 -17.34
N TYR A 174 0.46 -4.57 -16.53
CA TYR A 174 1.72 -4.33 -15.82
C TYR A 174 2.86 -3.98 -16.78
N ASP A 175 3.03 -4.80 -17.81
CA ASP A 175 4.08 -4.61 -18.83
C ASP A 175 3.90 -3.28 -19.54
N TYR A 176 2.67 -2.95 -19.93
CA TYR A 176 2.35 -1.68 -20.59
C TYR A 176 2.66 -0.48 -19.69
N LEU A 177 2.22 -0.48 -18.43
CA LEU A 177 2.50 0.61 -17.49
C LEU A 177 4.01 0.80 -17.25
N THR A 178 4.77 -0.30 -17.24
CA THR A 178 6.23 -0.27 -17.07
C THR A 178 6.92 0.31 -18.30
N GLN A 179 6.43 -0.01 -19.50
CA GLN A 179 6.98 0.46 -20.79
C GLN A 179 6.65 1.92 -21.11
N HIS A 180 5.70 2.53 -20.42
CA HIS A 180 5.22 3.89 -20.66
C HIS A 180 5.52 4.86 -19.49
N PRO A 181 6.80 5.19 -19.22
CA PRO A 181 7.17 6.04 -18.09
C PRO A 181 6.78 7.51 -18.21
N GLU A 182 6.34 7.95 -19.38
CA GLU A 182 5.81 9.29 -19.62
C GLU A 182 4.38 9.49 -19.11
N MET A 183 3.68 8.43 -18.71
CA MET A 183 2.34 8.51 -18.14
C MET A 183 2.43 8.73 -16.63
N ASP A 184 1.87 9.83 -16.13
CA ASP A 184 1.89 10.14 -14.69
C ASP A 184 0.56 9.82 -14.02
N LEU A 185 -0.55 10.22 -14.65
CA LEU A 185 -1.91 9.97 -14.17
C LEU A 185 -2.67 9.12 -15.17
N ILE A 186 -3.25 8.03 -14.67
CA ILE A 186 -3.86 7.01 -15.53
C ILE A 186 -5.25 6.68 -15.00
N ALA A 187 -6.22 6.70 -15.90
CA ALA A 187 -7.56 6.18 -15.66
C ALA A 187 -7.78 5.00 -16.61
N ALA A 188 -7.69 3.78 -16.09
CA ALA A 188 -7.89 2.55 -16.86
C ALA A 188 -9.31 2.03 -16.65
N MET A 189 -10.10 1.93 -17.72
CA MET A 189 -11.51 1.55 -17.63
C MET A 189 -12.04 0.80 -18.84
N THR A 190 -13.04 -0.06 -18.66
CA THR A 190 -13.69 -0.78 -19.77
C THR A 190 -14.52 0.17 -20.65
N PRO A 191 -14.85 -0.22 -21.89
CA PRO A 191 -15.46 0.68 -22.87
C PRO A 191 -16.87 1.17 -22.47
N GLU A 192 -17.53 0.49 -21.55
CA GLU A 192 -18.90 0.80 -21.14
C GLU A 192 -19.02 1.99 -20.18
N TYR A 193 -17.91 2.41 -19.56
CA TYR A 193 -17.87 3.60 -18.71
C TYR A 193 -18.02 4.89 -19.52
N GLN A 194 -18.53 5.94 -18.87
CA GLN A 194 -18.57 7.28 -19.43
C GLN A 194 -17.88 8.27 -18.50
N VAL A 195 -16.95 9.05 -19.03
CA VAL A 195 -16.27 10.11 -18.29
C VAL A 195 -17.14 11.36 -18.33
N LEU A 196 -17.55 11.87 -17.17
CA LEU A 196 -18.41 13.06 -17.06
C LEU A 196 -17.57 14.34 -17.04
N ASN A 197 -16.49 14.32 -16.26
CA ASN A 197 -15.50 15.39 -16.14
C ASN A 197 -14.10 14.79 -16.24
N ALA A 198 -13.09 15.58 -16.61
CA ALA A 198 -11.71 15.11 -16.63
C ALA A 198 -11.37 14.55 -15.22
N PRO A 199 -11.04 13.26 -15.09
CA PRO A 199 -10.95 12.63 -13.78
C PRO A 199 -9.72 13.10 -12.99
N PHE A 200 -8.82 13.87 -13.62
CA PHE A 200 -7.47 14.15 -13.13
C PHE A 200 -7.35 15.45 -12.32
N ASP A 201 -8.31 16.37 -12.45
CA ASP A 201 -8.20 17.72 -11.87
C ASP A 201 -8.34 17.73 -10.33
N SER A 202 -8.84 16.66 -9.74
CA SER A 202 -9.12 16.53 -8.31
C SER A 202 -8.58 15.25 -7.68
N LEU A 203 -7.69 14.52 -8.37
CA LEU A 203 -7.06 13.34 -7.80
C LEU A 203 -6.04 13.78 -6.75
N VAL A 204 -6.14 13.18 -5.57
CA VAL A 204 -5.09 13.29 -4.57
C VAL A 204 -3.99 12.29 -4.95
N PRO A 205 -2.71 12.71 -4.96
CA PRO A 205 -1.59 11.79 -5.13
C PRO A 205 -1.68 10.63 -4.13
N ASP A 206 -1.17 9.46 -4.53
CA ASP A 206 -1.13 8.23 -3.72
C ASP A 206 -2.49 7.62 -3.34
N LEU A 207 -3.60 8.11 -3.88
CA LEU A 207 -4.91 7.44 -3.76
C LEU A 207 -5.25 6.59 -4.98
N LEU A 208 -5.71 5.37 -4.71
CA LEU A 208 -6.23 4.40 -5.67
C LEU A 208 -7.74 4.50 -5.69
N TYR A 209 -8.29 4.91 -6.83
CA TYR A 209 -9.73 5.02 -7.02
C TYR A 209 -10.22 3.80 -7.78
N LEU A 210 -11.12 3.01 -7.18
CA LEU A 210 -11.70 1.81 -7.79
C LEU A 210 -13.22 1.95 -7.94
N ASP A 211 -13.77 1.25 -8.93
CA ASP A 211 -15.21 1.06 -8.98
C ASP A 211 -15.66 -0.02 -7.97
N ASP A 212 -16.92 0.07 -7.55
CA ASP A 212 -17.59 -0.96 -6.74
C ASP A 212 -18.82 -1.57 -7.44
N GLU A 213 -19.33 -2.64 -6.87
CA GLU A 213 -20.62 -3.23 -7.22
C GLU A 213 -21.60 -2.96 -6.08
N LEU A 214 -22.91 -2.90 -6.36
CA LEU A 214 -23.95 -2.79 -5.31
C LEU A 214 -24.21 -4.15 -4.64
N GLU A 215 -23.13 -4.84 -4.28
CA GLU A 215 -23.13 -6.16 -3.66
C GLU A 215 -22.12 -6.14 -2.51
N PHE A 216 -22.50 -6.74 -1.39
CA PHE A 216 -21.58 -6.95 -0.27
C PHE A 216 -20.95 -8.34 -0.38
N MET A 217 -19.72 -8.46 0.08
CA MET A 217 -19.03 -9.74 0.17
C MET A 217 -18.22 -9.85 1.46
N THR A 218 -18.09 -11.08 1.96
CA THR A 218 -17.25 -11.37 3.12
C THR A 218 -15.81 -11.56 2.68
N LEU A 219 -14.88 -10.88 3.35
CA LEU A 219 -13.45 -11.09 3.13
C LEU A 219 -13.03 -12.51 3.54
N PRO A 220 -12.05 -13.13 2.86
CA PRO A 220 -11.54 -14.47 3.18
C PRO A 220 -11.12 -14.70 4.64
N ASN A 221 -10.71 -13.65 5.36
CA ASN A 221 -10.36 -13.71 6.78
C ASN A 221 -11.57 -13.73 7.73
N GLY A 222 -12.80 -13.65 7.22
CA GLY A 222 -14.04 -13.62 8.00
C GLY A 222 -14.23 -12.36 8.85
N ARG A 223 -13.43 -11.31 8.67
CA ARG A 223 -13.39 -10.13 9.57
C ARG A 223 -14.33 -8.99 9.20
N GLY A 224 -15.18 -9.14 8.18
CA GLY A 224 -16.20 -8.14 7.85
C GLY A 224 -16.84 -8.32 6.49
N GLU A 225 -18.05 -7.81 6.35
CA GLU A 225 -18.69 -7.57 5.06
C GLU A 225 -18.17 -6.25 4.50
N VAL A 226 -17.68 -6.30 3.27
CA VAL A 226 -17.19 -5.13 2.54
C VAL A 226 -17.96 -4.97 1.24
N MET A 227 -17.92 -3.77 0.66
CA MET A 227 -18.47 -3.58 -0.68
C MET A 227 -17.62 -4.36 -1.68
N ARG A 228 -18.25 -5.09 -2.59
CA ARG A 228 -17.55 -5.78 -3.66
C ARG A 228 -16.93 -4.77 -4.62
N LEU A 229 -15.64 -4.89 -4.89
CA LEU A 229 -14.91 -3.99 -5.77
C LEU A 229 -14.84 -4.59 -7.18
N SER A 230 -14.78 -3.71 -8.18
CA SER A 230 -14.68 -4.07 -9.58
C SER A 230 -13.32 -3.66 -10.12
N GLY A 231 -12.58 -4.60 -10.70
CA GLY A 231 -11.33 -4.33 -11.42
C GLY A 231 -11.53 -3.69 -12.80
N GLN A 232 -12.77 -3.36 -13.17
CA GLN A 232 -13.10 -2.83 -14.51
C GLN A 232 -12.82 -1.33 -14.65
N MET A 233 -12.59 -0.63 -13.54
CA MET A 233 -12.12 0.75 -13.56
C MET A 233 -11.19 1.01 -12.38
N MET A 234 -10.05 1.61 -12.68
CA MET A 234 -9.06 2.05 -11.71
C MET A 234 -8.45 3.39 -12.14
N ILE A 235 -8.20 4.28 -11.18
CA ILE A 235 -7.53 5.56 -11.40
C ILE A 235 -6.46 5.75 -10.34
N GLY A 236 -5.30 6.23 -10.75
CA GLY A 236 -4.21 6.54 -9.84
C GLY A 236 -3.00 7.09 -10.58
N THR A 237 -1.92 7.32 -9.84
CA THR A 237 -0.61 7.55 -10.45
C THR A 237 -0.12 6.26 -11.10
N ARG A 238 0.72 6.37 -12.12
CA ARG A 238 1.32 5.19 -12.77
C ARG A 238 2.01 4.28 -11.76
N SER A 239 2.81 4.84 -10.86
CA SER A 239 3.52 4.08 -9.82
C SER A 239 2.55 3.31 -8.93
N LEU A 240 1.44 3.95 -8.51
CA LEU A 240 0.43 3.31 -7.69
C LEU A 240 -0.33 2.21 -8.44
N LEU A 241 -0.64 2.42 -9.72
CA LEU A 241 -1.26 1.38 -10.54
C LEU A 241 -0.33 0.19 -10.78
N ILE A 242 0.97 0.41 -10.96
CA ILE A 242 1.98 -0.66 -11.03
C ILE A 242 2.00 -1.44 -9.71
N GLU A 243 2.02 -0.75 -8.57
CA GLU A 243 1.97 -1.37 -7.25
C GLU A 243 0.70 -2.22 -7.07
N TRP A 244 -0.45 -1.65 -7.41
CA TRP A 244 -1.76 -2.31 -7.36
C TRP A 244 -1.79 -3.59 -8.22
N VAL A 245 -1.42 -3.48 -9.49
CA VAL A 245 -1.40 -4.62 -10.41
C VAL A 245 -0.42 -5.70 -9.92
N SER A 246 0.74 -5.31 -9.39
CA SER A 246 1.72 -6.25 -8.84
C SER A 246 1.16 -7.01 -7.65
N ALA A 247 0.53 -6.32 -6.70
CA ALA A 247 -0.06 -6.94 -5.52
C ALA A 247 -1.16 -7.95 -5.90
N ILE A 248 -1.99 -7.62 -6.88
CA ILE A 248 -2.99 -8.53 -7.43
C ILE A 248 -2.35 -9.77 -8.06
N LEU A 249 -1.31 -9.59 -8.88
CA LEU A 249 -0.58 -10.70 -9.52
C LEU A 249 0.14 -11.60 -8.51
N MET A 250 0.64 -11.04 -7.41
CA MET A 250 1.29 -11.79 -6.32
C MET A 250 0.32 -12.63 -5.50
N GLN A 251 -0.95 -12.20 -5.39
CA GLN A 251 -1.98 -12.92 -4.63
C GLN A 251 -2.79 -13.89 -5.50
N THR A 252 -2.58 -13.89 -6.83
CA THR A 252 -3.33 -14.75 -7.77
C THR A 252 -2.43 -15.83 -8.38
N ASP A 253 -2.63 -17.06 -7.91
CA ASP A 253 -2.07 -18.26 -8.56
C ASP A 253 -2.99 -18.82 -9.65
N SER A 254 -4.20 -18.28 -9.76
CA SER A 254 -5.20 -18.71 -10.75
C SER A 254 -5.08 -17.94 -12.06
N GLU A 255 -5.38 -18.61 -13.17
CA GLU A 255 -5.54 -17.98 -14.48
C GLU A 255 -6.69 -16.96 -14.51
N ARG A 256 -7.68 -17.09 -13.62
CA ARG A 256 -8.83 -16.18 -13.52
C ARG A 256 -8.77 -15.40 -12.23
N LEU A 257 -9.00 -14.10 -12.34
CA LEU A 257 -9.14 -13.28 -11.16
C LEU A 257 -10.55 -13.40 -10.59
N THR A 258 -10.58 -13.52 -9.26
CA THR A 258 -11.83 -13.53 -8.52
C THR A 258 -12.05 -12.17 -7.87
N PRO A 259 -13.31 -11.75 -7.65
CA PRO A 259 -13.60 -10.59 -6.82
C PRO A 259 -12.95 -10.69 -5.43
N HIS A 260 -12.80 -11.90 -4.87
CA HIS A 260 -12.13 -12.10 -3.59
C HIS A 260 -10.68 -11.63 -3.59
N THR A 261 -9.91 -11.88 -4.66
CA THR A 261 -8.52 -11.42 -4.76
C THR A 261 -8.45 -9.89 -4.80
N ILE A 262 -9.30 -9.25 -5.61
CA ILE A 262 -9.37 -7.80 -5.74
C ILE A 262 -9.72 -7.16 -4.40
N ASN A 263 -10.79 -7.62 -3.77
CA ASN A 263 -11.23 -7.12 -2.48
C ASN A 263 -10.20 -7.38 -1.37
N TRP A 264 -9.55 -8.55 -1.38
CA TRP A 264 -8.52 -8.87 -0.39
C TRP A 264 -7.36 -7.87 -0.45
N VAL A 265 -6.77 -7.68 -1.64
CA VAL A 265 -5.65 -6.75 -1.83
C VAL A 265 -6.08 -5.32 -1.51
N ALA A 266 -7.24 -4.88 -1.99
CA ALA A 266 -7.71 -3.52 -1.78
C ALA A 266 -7.91 -3.18 -0.28
N TYR A 267 -8.58 -4.06 0.46
CA TYR A 267 -8.90 -3.81 1.88
C TYR A 267 -7.80 -4.24 2.86
N THR A 268 -6.76 -4.94 2.39
CA THR A 268 -5.63 -5.35 3.25
C THR A 268 -4.38 -4.51 2.98
N ASP A 269 -4.03 -4.30 1.71
CA ASP A 269 -2.76 -3.70 1.31
C ASP A 269 -2.89 -2.22 0.89
N PHE A 270 -4.11 -1.79 0.54
CA PHE A 270 -4.40 -0.43 0.06
C PHE A 270 -5.47 0.29 0.89
N ALA A 271 -5.84 -0.22 2.06
CA ALA A 271 -7.00 0.28 2.82
C ALA A 271 -6.93 1.77 3.18
N ASP A 272 -5.73 2.29 3.41
CA ASP A 272 -5.43 3.70 3.72
C ASP A 272 -5.38 4.60 2.48
N ARG A 273 -5.20 4.00 1.30
CA ARG A 273 -5.07 4.67 0.00
C ARG A 273 -6.28 4.43 -0.92
N LEU A 274 -7.27 3.68 -0.49
CA LEU A 274 -8.41 3.26 -1.31
C LEU A 274 -9.56 4.27 -1.25
N VAL A 275 -10.02 4.70 -2.41
CA VAL A 275 -11.26 5.44 -2.61
C VAL A 275 -12.17 4.63 -3.53
N HIS A 276 -13.42 4.40 -3.15
CA HIS A 276 -14.35 3.64 -3.98
C HIS A 276 -15.81 4.11 -3.84
N GLY A 277 -16.67 3.55 -4.69
CA GLY A 277 -18.11 3.78 -4.65
C GLY A 277 -18.53 5.16 -5.12
N ARG A 278 -19.48 5.79 -4.40
CA ARG A 278 -20.12 7.04 -4.85
C ARG A 278 -19.16 8.22 -5.00
N GLN A 279 -17.98 8.12 -4.41
CA GLN A 279 -16.90 9.10 -4.55
C GLN A 279 -16.17 8.97 -5.91
N VAL A 280 -16.30 7.83 -6.58
CA VAL A 280 -15.60 7.52 -7.84
C VAL A 280 -16.58 7.39 -8.99
N THR A 281 -17.66 6.62 -8.80
CA THR A 281 -18.63 6.34 -9.84
C THR A 281 -20.06 6.70 -9.46
N GLN A 282 -20.78 7.20 -10.45
CA GLN A 282 -22.21 7.34 -10.43
C GLN A 282 -22.84 6.03 -10.92
N LYS A 283 -23.64 5.40 -10.07
CA LYS A 283 -24.42 4.22 -10.45
C LYS A 283 -25.74 4.63 -11.12
N PRO A 284 -26.25 3.85 -12.09
CA PRO A 284 -27.58 4.08 -12.64
C PRO A 284 -28.62 4.20 -11.52
N SER A 285 -29.39 5.29 -11.49
CA SER A 285 -30.39 5.65 -10.46
C SER A 285 -29.85 6.27 -9.16
N ILE A 286 -28.54 6.48 -9.01
CA ILE A 286 -27.94 7.18 -7.87
C ILE A 286 -27.21 8.40 -8.42
N ASN A 287 -27.82 9.58 -8.32
CA ASN A 287 -27.19 10.82 -8.75
C ASN A 287 -26.30 11.37 -7.61
N SER A 288 -24.99 11.41 -7.84
CA SER A 288 -24.04 12.08 -6.96
C SER A 288 -23.41 13.24 -7.72
N PRO A 289 -23.59 14.49 -7.28
CA PRO A 289 -23.04 15.66 -7.98
C PRO A 289 -21.51 15.72 -7.98
N GLN A 290 -20.84 14.83 -7.24
CA GLN A 290 -19.39 14.78 -7.09
C GLN A 290 -18.70 13.66 -7.89
N SER A 291 -19.45 12.79 -8.58
CA SER A 291 -18.86 11.66 -9.31
C SER A 291 -18.31 12.07 -10.67
N TRP A 292 -17.11 11.58 -11.01
CA TRP A 292 -16.42 11.91 -12.26
C TRP A 292 -16.75 10.95 -13.41
N ILE A 293 -17.22 9.75 -13.06
CA ILE A 293 -17.44 8.64 -14.00
C ILE A 293 -18.83 8.07 -13.79
N GLN A 294 -19.53 7.74 -14.87
CA GLN A 294 -20.77 6.97 -14.83
C GLN A 294 -20.49 5.50 -15.12
N SER A 295 -20.87 4.62 -14.19
CA SER A 295 -20.77 3.17 -14.35
C SER A 295 -21.79 2.65 -15.38
N PRO A 296 -21.50 1.54 -16.07
CA PRO A 296 -22.42 0.93 -17.01
C PRO A 296 -23.75 0.51 -16.38
N ASP A 297 -24.82 0.59 -17.17
CA ASP A 297 -26.14 0.10 -16.75
C ASP A 297 -26.21 -1.43 -16.85
N ILE A 298 -26.03 -2.10 -15.70
CA ILE A 298 -26.02 -3.56 -15.58
C ILE A 298 -27.41 -4.16 -15.91
N ARG A 299 -28.49 -3.36 -15.94
CA ARG A 299 -29.86 -3.86 -16.21
C ARG A 299 -30.11 -4.36 -17.65
N ARG A 300 -29.18 -4.20 -18.59
CA ARG A 300 -29.36 -4.66 -19.98
C ARG A 300 -28.89 -6.09 -20.28
N LYS A 301 -28.34 -6.85 -19.31
CA LYS A 301 -27.90 -8.25 -19.51
C LYS A 301 -28.86 -9.29 -18.90
N ARG A 302 -30.17 -9.10 -19.03
CA ARG A 302 -31.16 -10.18 -18.89
C ARG A 302 -31.98 -10.25 -20.18
N HIS A 303 -31.45 -10.95 -21.18
CA HIS A 303 -32.21 -11.52 -22.29
C HIS A 303 -31.70 -12.93 -22.53
#